data_AF-A0A1R0ZKN5-F1
#
_entry.id   AF-A0A1R0ZKN5-F1
#
_cell.length_a   1.000
_cell.length_b   1.000
_cell.length_c   1.000
_cell.angle_alpha   90.00
_cell.angle_beta   90.00
_cell.angle_gamma   90.00
#
_symmetry.space_group_name_H-M   'P 1'
#
loop_
_entity.id
_entity.type
_entity.pdbx_description
1 polymer ?
#
loop_
_entity_poly.entity_id
_entity_poly.type
_entity_poly.pdbx_seq_one_letter_code
_entity_poly.pdbx_strand_id
1 'polypeptide(L)'
;MDVTVTQYNEEWNLIFQEGSRKIKEIFADALIDIHHIGSTSVPGLKAKPIIDMMPVVRNIEVIDDFNAQMTELGYECMGEFGMSGEAAEQYGNLKEDLANQFPKDIEAYMDGKEAFVTELERTALECYSNH
;
A
#
# COMPACT_ATOMS: atom_id res chain seq x y z
N MET A 1 15.16 -2.52 -15.13
CA MET A 1 13.78 -2.92 -15.42
C MET A 1 13.16 -1.83 -16.27
N ASP A 2 12.68 -2.13 -17.49
CA ASP A 2 12.11 -1.11 -18.36
C ASP A 2 10.72 -0.71 -17.88
N VAL A 3 10.56 0.56 -17.54
CA VAL A 3 9.30 1.13 -17.06
C VAL A 3 8.40 1.45 -18.26
N THR A 4 7.51 0.52 -18.61
CA THR A 4 6.54 0.72 -19.70
C THR A 4 5.13 0.92 -19.15
N VAL A 5 4.46 1.98 -19.61
CA VAL A 5 3.04 2.27 -19.32
C VAL A 5 2.18 1.71 -20.44
N THR A 6 1.12 0.98 -20.10
CA THR A 6 0.18 0.37 -21.04
C THR A 6 -1.21 1.00 -20.94
N GLN A 7 -2.06 0.69 -21.93
CA GLN A 7 -3.50 0.97 -21.83
C GLN A 7 -4.12 0.15 -20.69
N TYR A 8 -5.27 0.61 -20.21
CA TYR A 8 -6.07 -0.14 -19.25
C TYR A 8 -6.41 -1.54 -19.80
N ASN A 9 -6.27 -2.55 -18.94
CA ASN A 9 -6.66 -3.92 -19.24
C ASN A 9 -7.69 -4.40 -18.21
N GLU A 10 -8.86 -4.84 -18.68
CA GLU A 10 -9.93 -5.39 -17.82
C GLU A 10 -9.48 -6.64 -17.05
N GLU A 11 -8.47 -7.36 -17.55
CA GLU A 11 -7.88 -8.50 -16.85
C GLU A 11 -7.19 -8.12 -15.53
N TRP A 12 -6.82 -6.85 -15.33
CA TRP A 12 -6.22 -6.40 -14.07
C TRP A 12 -7.14 -6.66 -12.87
N ASN A 13 -8.46 -6.53 -13.05
CA ASN A 13 -9.42 -6.87 -11.99
C ASN A 13 -9.43 -8.39 -11.70
N LEU A 14 -9.28 -9.23 -12.73
CA LEU A 14 -9.20 -10.68 -12.55
C LEU A 14 -7.90 -11.09 -11.84
N ILE A 15 -6.77 -10.46 -12.19
CA ILE A 15 -5.49 -10.70 -11.53
C ILE A 15 -5.55 -10.27 -10.06
N PHE A 16 -6.17 -9.11 -9.77
CA PHE A 16 -6.44 -8.67 -8.41
C PHE A 16 -7.29 -9.69 -7.63
N GLN A 17 -8.39 -10.15 -8.21
CA GLN A 17 -9.28 -11.12 -7.54
C GLN A 17 -8.55 -12.43 -7.21
N GLU A 18 -7.73 -12.95 -8.13
CA GLU A 18 -6.98 -14.17 -7.90
C GLU A 18 -5.87 -13.98 -6.86
N GLY A 19 -5.15 -12.85 -6.88
CA GLY A 19 -4.16 -12.51 -5.85
C GLY A 19 -4.80 -12.34 -4.47
N SER A 20 -5.91 -11.61 -4.40
CA SER A 20 -6.69 -11.39 -3.18
C SER A 20 -7.19 -12.70 -2.58
N ARG A 21 -7.69 -13.63 -3.41
CA ARG A 21 -8.13 -14.96 -2.96
C ARG A 21 -7.02 -15.73 -2.26
N LYS A 22 -5.82 -15.74 -2.85
CA LYS A 22 -4.66 -16.44 -2.27
C LYS A 22 -4.21 -15.85 -0.94
N ILE A 23 -4.14 -14.51 -0.85
CA ILE A 23 -3.79 -13.82 0.41
C ILE A 23 -4.85 -14.10 1.48
N LYS A 24 -6.13 -14.10 1.10
CA LYS A 24 -7.24 -14.42 2.01
C LYS A 24 -7.16 -15.83 2.58
N GLU A 25 -6.72 -16.81 1.80
CA GLU A 25 -6.52 -18.19 2.27
C GLU A 25 -5.40 -18.29 3.31
N ILE A 26 -4.35 -17.47 3.21
CA ILE A 26 -3.24 -17.45 4.17
C ILE A 26 -3.60 -16.68 5.42
N PHE A 27 -4.08 -15.44 5.28
CA PHE A 27 -4.29 -14.54 6.42
C PHE A 27 -5.54 -14.93 7.21
N ALA A 28 -6.48 -15.66 6.60
CA ALA A 28 -7.65 -16.24 7.25
C ALA A 28 -8.35 -15.24 8.20
N ASP A 29 -8.40 -15.56 9.50
CA ASP A 29 -9.05 -14.74 10.52
C ASP A 29 -8.28 -13.46 10.90
N ALA A 30 -7.03 -13.29 10.48
CA ALA A 30 -6.30 -12.03 10.66
C ALA A 30 -6.79 -10.94 9.69
N LEU A 31 -7.34 -11.35 8.55
CA LEU A 31 -7.79 -10.46 7.48
C LEU A 31 -9.19 -9.89 7.77
N ILE A 32 -9.34 -8.58 7.56
CA ILE A 32 -10.61 -7.85 7.59
C ILE A 32 -11.14 -7.67 6.18
N ASP A 33 -10.31 -7.14 5.27
CA ASP A 33 -10.67 -6.88 3.87
C ASP A 33 -9.42 -6.77 2.98
N ILE A 34 -9.57 -6.78 1.66
CA ILE A 34 -8.49 -6.48 0.69
C ILE A 34 -9.04 -5.55 -0.40
N HIS A 35 -8.36 -4.44 -0.62
CA HIS A 35 -8.74 -3.46 -1.64
C HIS A 35 -7.75 -3.44 -2.82
N HIS A 36 -8.29 -3.29 -4.04
CA HIS A 36 -7.51 -2.98 -5.24
C HIS A 36 -7.22 -1.48 -5.26
N ILE A 37 -5.96 -1.11 -5.09
CA ILE A 37 -5.52 0.28 -5.07
C ILE A 37 -4.59 0.56 -6.25
N GLY A 38 -4.06 1.79 -6.33
CA GLY A 38 -3.17 2.21 -7.40
C GLY A 38 -3.86 2.39 -8.74
N SER A 39 -3.09 2.71 -9.77
CA SER A 39 -3.64 3.11 -11.07
C SER A 39 -4.34 1.96 -11.81
N THR A 40 -3.97 0.70 -11.54
CA THR A 40 -4.59 -0.47 -12.20
C THR A 40 -6.00 -0.78 -11.71
N SER A 41 -6.44 -0.16 -10.59
CA SER A 41 -7.82 -0.29 -10.10
C SER A 41 -8.80 0.69 -10.74
N VAL A 42 -8.31 1.66 -11.53
CA VAL A 42 -9.13 2.70 -12.15
C VAL A 42 -9.42 2.38 -13.62
N PRO A 43 -10.68 2.05 -13.98
CA PRO A 43 -11.03 1.75 -15.36
C PRO A 43 -10.66 2.87 -16.34
N GLY A 44 -10.01 2.51 -17.45
CA GLY A 44 -9.59 3.43 -18.50
C GLY A 44 -8.30 4.22 -18.20
N LEU A 45 -7.71 4.09 -17.01
CA LEU A 45 -6.45 4.75 -16.67
C LEU A 45 -5.26 3.96 -17.24
N LYS A 46 -4.34 4.66 -17.92
CA LYS A 46 -3.06 4.09 -18.34
C LYS A 46 -2.15 3.91 -17.13
N ALA A 47 -1.54 2.75 -17.01
CA ALA A 47 -0.71 2.41 -15.84
C ALA A 47 0.44 1.48 -16.23
N LYS A 48 1.40 1.32 -15.32
CA LYS A 48 2.29 0.16 -15.36
C LYS A 48 1.44 -1.07 -15.00
N PRO A 49 1.64 -2.24 -15.62
CA PRO A 49 0.84 -3.43 -15.34
C PRO A 49 1.26 -4.10 -14.02
N ILE A 50 1.16 -3.36 -12.92
CA ILE A 50 1.47 -3.78 -11.55
C ILE A 50 0.17 -3.67 -10.74
N ILE A 51 -0.20 -4.75 -10.07
CA ILE A 51 -1.42 -4.80 -9.26
C ILE A 51 -1.08 -4.45 -7.82
N ASP A 52 -1.54 -3.29 -7.37
CA ASP A 52 -1.37 -2.84 -5.99
C ASP A 52 -2.54 -3.32 -5.13
N MET A 53 -2.23 -4.02 -4.04
CA MET A 53 -3.22 -4.57 -3.12
C MET A 53 -3.01 -4.02 -1.72
N MET A 54 -4.10 -3.68 -1.03
CA MET A 54 -4.07 -3.22 0.35
C MET A 54 -4.90 -4.15 1.25
N PRO A 55 -4.27 -5.17 1.86
CA PRO A 55 -4.88 -5.97 2.90
C PRO A 55 -5.09 -5.15 4.17
N VAL A 56 -6.30 -5.20 4.71
CA VAL A 56 -6.66 -4.62 6.01
C VAL A 56 -6.70 -5.75 7.02
N VAL A 57 -5.92 -5.64 8.09
CA VAL A 57 -5.76 -6.70 9.09
C VAL A 57 -6.09 -6.18 10.49
N ARG A 58 -6.46 -7.08 11.40
CA ARG A 58 -6.78 -6.71 12.79
C ARG A 58 -5.56 -6.27 13.59
N ASN A 59 -4.44 -6.93 13.37
CA ASN A 59 -3.16 -6.63 14.00
C ASN A 59 -2.07 -6.78 12.94
N ILE A 60 -1.29 -5.74 12.72
CA ILE A 60 -0.19 -5.76 11.74
C ILE A 60 1.00 -6.58 12.26
N GLU A 61 1.19 -6.64 13.58
CA GLU A 61 2.34 -7.31 14.22
C GLU A 61 2.34 -8.83 14.02
N VAL A 62 1.18 -9.43 13.70
CA VAL A 62 1.04 -10.88 13.49
C VAL A 62 1.20 -11.28 12.01
N ILE A 63 1.39 -10.31 11.10
CA ILE A 63 1.44 -10.62 9.67
C ILE A 63 2.76 -11.25 9.26
N ASP A 64 3.85 -10.92 9.95
CA ASP A 64 5.15 -11.52 9.69
C ASP A 64 5.20 -13.04 9.97
N ASP A 65 4.29 -13.55 10.80
CA ASP A 65 4.14 -15.00 11.06
C ASP A 65 3.70 -15.77 9.79
N PHE A 66 3.16 -15.08 8.78
CA PHE A 66 2.74 -15.67 7.51
C PHE A 66 3.79 -15.56 6.40
N ASN A 67 4.98 -15.01 6.67
CA ASN A 67 6.01 -14.78 5.64
C ASN A 67 6.45 -16.07 4.93
N ALA A 68 6.46 -17.21 5.62
CA ALA A 68 6.79 -18.50 5.01
C ALA A 68 5.74 -18.91 3.95
N GLN A 69 4.45 -18.84 4.29
CA GLN A 69 3.36 -19.16 3.36
C GLN A 69 3.31 -18.18 2.18
N MET A 70 3.59 -16.89 2.43
CA MET A 70 3.67 -15.87 1.37
C MET A 70 4.83 -16.17 0.41
N THR A 71 5.98 -16.59 0.95
CA THR A 71 7.14 -17.03 0.15
C THR A 71 6.81 -18.28 -0.68
N GLU A 72 6.07 -19.24 -0.14
CA GLU A 72 5.60 -20.43 -0.87
C GLU A 72 4.66 -20.09 -2.04
N LEU A 73 3.90 -19.00 -1.94
CA LEU A 73 3.11 -18.44 -3.05
C LEU A 73 3.93 -17.66 -4.08
N GLY A 74 5.22 -17.43 -3.81
CA GLY A 74 6.13 -16.68 -4.69
C GLY A 74 6.21 -15.18 -4.40
N TYR A 75 5.74 -14.72 -3.23
CA TYR A 75 5.94 -13.34 -2.79
C TYR A 75 7.27 -13.18 -2.06
N GLU A 76 7.92 -12.04 -2.27
CA GLU A 76 9.03 -11.60 -1.44
C GLU A 76 8.49 -10.71 -0.31
N CYS A 77 8.83 -11.06 0.93
CA CYS A 77 8.35 -10.34 2.12
C CYS A 77 9.36 -9.27 2.52
N MET A 78 8.99 -8.00 2.33
CA MET A 78 9.91 -6.84 2.49
C MET A 78 9.81 -6.15 3.86
N GLY A 79 8.95 -6.64 4.76
CA GLY A 79 8.67 -6.01 6.04
C GLY A 79 8.15 -4.57 5.89
N GLU A 80 8.61 -3.68 6.76
CA GLU A 80 8.17 -2.26 6.81
C GLU A 80 8.58 -1.42 5.60
N PHE A 81 9.64 -1.83 4.88
CA PHE A 81 10.06 -1.28 3.58
C PHE A 81 9.89 0.25 3.38
N GLY A 82 10.50 1.05 4.25
CA GLY A 82 10.47 2.52 4.17
C GLY A 82 9.35 3.19 4.98
N MET A 83 8.44 2.42 5.59
CA MET A 83 7.48 2.89 6.59
C MET A 83 7.77 2.26 7.95
N SER A 84 8.73 2.81 8.68
CA SER A 84 8.97 2.35 10.06
C SER A 84 7.77 2.64 10.96
N GLY A 85 7.60 1.85 12.03
CA GLY A 85 6.63 2.17 13.09
C GLY A 85 6.74 3.61 13.60
N GLU A 86 7.95 4.16 13.66
CA GLU A 86 8.20 5.57 14.00
C GLU A 86 7.62 6.54 12.96
N ALA A 87 7.84 6.28 11.66
CA ALA A 87 7.28 7.11 10.60
C ALA A 87 5.75 7.07 10.59
N ALA A 88 5.15 5.90 10.90
CA ALA A 88 3.71 5.76 11.03
C ALA A 88 3.16 6.58 12.23
N GLU A 89 3.84 6.57 13.37
CA GLU A 89 3.48 7.36 14.55
C GLU A 89 3.59 8.86 14.26
N GLN A 90 4.70 9.31 13.67
CA GLN A 90 4.89 10.71 13.26
C GLN A 90 3.79 11.17 12.30
N TYR A 91 3.42 10.33 11.32
CA TYR A 91 2.33 10.66 10.40
C TYR A 91 0.97 10.71 11.09
N GLY A 92 0.74 9.84 12.08
CA GLY A 92 -0.43 9.87 12.95
C GLY A 92 -0.56 11.22 13.66
N ASN A 93 0.47 11.61 14.39
CA ASN A 93 0.53 12.88 15.14
C ASN A 93 0.35 14.09 14.22
N LEU A 94 0.99 14.09 13.05
CA LEU A 94 0.82 15.15 12.05
C LEU A 94 -0.63 15.31 11.61
N LYS A 95 -1.34 14.21 11.35
CA LYS A 95 -2.77 14.27 10.97
C LYS A 95 -3.63 14.84 12.10
N GLU A 96 -3.37 14.46 13.34
CA GLU A 96 -4.09 15.00 14.50
C GLU A 96 -3.86 16.50 14.65
N ASP A 97 -2.61 16.96 14.56
CA ASP A 97 -2.25 18.38 14.63
C ASP A 97 -2.89 19.19 13.50
N LEU A 98 -2.86 18.68 12.27
CA LEU A 98 -3.48 19.35 11.12
C LEU A 98 -5.01 19.37 11.22
N ALA A 99 -5.64 18.30 11.71
CA ALA A 99 -7.09 18.26 11.92
C ALA A 99 -7.52 19.27 13.00
N ASN A 100 -6.70 19.47 14.04
CA ASN A 100 -6.93 20.48 15.07
C ASN A 100 -6.73 21.92 14.55
N GLN A 101 -5.74 22.14 13.69
CA GLN A 101 -5.46 23.45 13.08
C GLN A 101 -6.48 23.84 12.00
N PHE A 102 -6.92 22.87 11.20
CA PHE A 102 -7.76 23.07 10.02
C PHE A 102 -9.07 22.25 10.07
N PRO A 103 -9.92 22.39 11.12
CA PRO A 103 -11.06 21.50 11.37
C PRO A 103 -12.17 21.56 10.31
N LYS A 104 -12.17 22.56 9.43
CA LYS A 104 -13.15 22.74 8.34
C LYS A 104 -12.51 23.05 6.99
N ASP A 105 -11.18 22.97 6.91
CA ASP A 105 -10.42 23.30 5.70
C ASP A 105 -9.67 22.06 5.24
N ILE A 106 -10.32 21.30 4.35
CA ILE A 106 -9.76 20.05 3.83
C ILE A 106 -8.55 20.28 2.93
N GLU A 107 -8.48 21.42 2.23
CA GLU A 107 -7.37 21.76 1.35
C GLU A 107 -6.11 21.99 2.19
N ALA A 108 -6.19 22.84 3.22
CA ALA A 108 -5.06 23.08 4.13
C ALA A 108 -4.61 21.80 4.86
N TYR A 109 -5.54 20.91 5.23
CA TYR A 109 -5.21 19.60 5.79
C TYR A 109 -4.48 18.68 4.79
N MET A 110 -4.88 18.68 3.52
CA MET A 110 -4.21 17.89 2.49
C MET A 110 -2.80 18.42 2.20
N ASP A 111 -2.68 19.72 1.97
CA ASP A 111 -1.41 20.39 1.69
C ASP A 111 -0.42 20.21 2.85
N GLY A 112 -0.90 20.31 4.09
CA GLY A 112 -0.07 20.12 5.29
C GLY A 112 0.56 18.73 5.40
N LYS A 113 0.02 17.71 4.73
CA LYS A 113 0.57 16.35 4.71
C LYS A 113 1.51 16.08 3.55
N GLU A 114 1.46 16.90 2.50
CA GLU A 114 2.08 16.60 1.20
C GLU A 114 3.60 16.38 1.32
N ALA A 115 4.28 17.26 2.06
CA ALA A 115 5.73 17.16 2.24
C ALA A 115 6.14 15.85 2.95
N PHE A 116 5.38 15.44 3.98
CA PHE A 116 5.65 14.19 4.71
C PHE A 116 5.40 12.96 3.83
N VAL A 117 4.27 12.94 3.12
CA VAL A 117 3.91 11.82 2.22
C VAL A 117 4.94 11.67 1.11
N THR A 118 5.36 12.77 0.49
CA THR A 118 6.37 12.77 -0.57
C THR A 118 7.71 12.20 -0.08
N GLU A 119 8.13 12.55 1.13
CA GLU A 119 9.37 12.07 1.71
C GLU A 119 9.31 10.57 2.06
N LEU A 120 8.15 10.12 2.56
CA LEU A 120 7.90 8.71 2.84
C LEU A 120 7.94 7.87 1.56
N GLU A 121 7.30 8.35 0.49
CA GLU A 121 7.34 7.72 -0.84
C GLU A 121 8.77 7.68 -1.39
N ARG A 122 9.54 8.77 -1.26
CA ARG A 122 10.94 8.81 -1.68
C ARG A 122 11.77 7.75 -0.96
N THR A 123 11.60 7.65 0.35
CA THR A 123 12.35 6.68 1.19
C THR A 123 12.00 5.25 0.80
N ALA A 124 10.72 4.95 0.59
CA ALA A 124 10.28 3.63 0.13
C ALA A 124 10.85 3.28 -1.27
N LEU A 125 10.91 4.23 -2.19
CA LEU A 125 11.51 4.05 -3.51
C LEU A 125 13.04 3.83 -3.45
N GLU A 126 13.72 4.45 -2.50
CA GLU A 126 15.16 4.23 -2.26
C GLU A 126 15.42 2.85 -1.67
N CYS A 127 14.58 2.38 -0.73
CA CYS A 127 14.62 1.00 -0.25
C CYS A 127 14.43 0.01 -1.41
N TYR A 128 13.52 0.31 -2.34
CA TYR A 128 13.28 -0.51 -3.53
C TYR A 128 14.40 -0.53 -4.55
N SER A 129 15.09 0.59 -4.75
CA SER A 129 16.15 0.68 -5.75
C SER A 129 17.47 0.05 -5.30
N ASN A 130 17.62 -0.21 -3.99
CA ASN A 130 18.83 -0.74 -3.38
C ASN A 130 18.75 -2.26 -3.08
N HIS A 131 17.74 -2.97 -3.61
CA HIS A 131 17.61 -4.43 -3.59
C HIS A 131 17.55 -4.96 -5.04
#